data_AF-A0A5B8V6M2-F1
#
_entry.id   AF-A0A5B8V6M2-F1
#
_cell.length_a   1.000
_cell.length_b   1.000
_cell.length_c   1.000
_cell.angle_alpha   90.00
_cell.angle_beta   90.00
_cell.angle_gamma   90.00
#
_symmetry.space_group_name_H-M   'P 1'
#
loop_
_entity.id
_entity.type
_entity.pdbx_description
1 polymer ?
#
loop_
_entity_poly.entity_id
_entity_poly.type
_entity_poly.pdbx_seq_one_letter_code
_entity_poly.pdbx_strand_id
1 'polypeptide(L)' 'MPEKLSALKHDGELLGPYERNDANGGPKTPGDIYALADFFVYLSEDETIVVPSRRNPLPAL' A
#
# COMPACT_ATOMS: atom_id res chain seq x y z
N MET A 1 11.69 7.80 7.72
CA MET A 1 11.03 6.83 6.82
C MET A 1 11.07 5.39 7.33
N PRO A 2 12.20 4.86 7.87
CA PRO A 2 12.27 3.47 8.32
C PRO A 2 11.27 3.12 9.44
N GLU A 3 11.06 4.05 10.36
CA GLU A 3 10.21 3.85 11.54
C GLU A 3 8.72 3.70 11.17
N LYS A 4 8.26 4.42 10.16
CA LYS A 4 6.87 4.34 9.67
C LYS A 4 6.60 3.04 8.91
N LEU A 5 7.61 2.55 8.19
CA LEU A 5 7.61 1.27 7.49
C LEU A 5 7.60 0.09 8.46
N SER A 6 8.40 0.18 9.53
CA SER A 6 8.40 -0.80 10.62
C SER A 6 7.03 -0.86 11.30
N ALA A 7 6.43 0.28 11.63
CA ALA A 7 5.07 0.32 12.19
C ALA A 7 4.02 -0.32 11.26
N LEU A 8 4.09 -0.06 9.94
CA LEU A 8 3.16 -0.69 9.01
C LEU A 8 3.29 -2.23 8.99
N LYS A 9 4.52 -2.74 9.01
CA LYS A 9 4.78 -4.19 9.00
C LYS A 9 4.45 -4.87 10.33
N HIS A 10 4.50 -4.15 11.44
CA HIS A 10 4.20 -4.70 12.77
C HIS A 10 2.72 -4.55 13.16
N ASP A 11 2.12 -3.41 12.84
CA ASP A 11 0.78 -3.03 13.31
C ASP A 11 -0.29 -3.13 12.21
N GLY A 12 0.11 -3.19 10.94
CA GLY A 12 -0.79 -3.29 9.79
C GLY A 12 -1.14 -4.73 9.43
N GLU A 13 -2.39 -4.94 9.01
CA GLU A 13 -2.86 -6.23 8.48
C GLU A 13 -2.65 -6.25 6.95
N LEU A 14 -1.87 -7.21 6.44
CA LEU A 14 -1.70 -7.41 5.01
C LEU A 14 -3.01 -7.90 4.39
N LEU A 15 -3.60 -7.11 3.50
CA LEU A 15 -4.83 -7.46 2.78
C LEU A 15 -4.55 -8.19 1.46
N GLY A 16 -3.38 -7.92 0.85
CA GLY A 16 -2.91 -8.62 -0.34
C GLY A 16 -2.23 -7.73 -1.37
N PRO A 17 -1.80 -8.34 -2.50
CA PRO A 17 -1.03 -7.65 -3.53
C PRO A 17 -1.87 -6.64 -4.30
N TYR A 18 -1.23 -5.57 -4.76
CA TYR A 18 -1.85 -4.51 -5.55
C TYR A 18 -0.86 -3.89 -6.54
N GLU A 19 -1.34 -3.65 -7.76
CA GLU A 19 -0.59 -2.90 -8.76
C GLU A 19 -1.11 -1.47 -8.85
N ARG A 20 -0.27 -0.50 -8.47
CA ARG A 20 -0.62 0.91 -8.57
C ARG A 20 -0.30 1.42 -9.98
N ASN A 21 -1.27 2.07 -10.61
CA ASN A 21 -1.03 2.77 -11.88
C ASN A 21 -0.07 3.95 -11.67
N ASP A 22 0.88 4.11 -12.59
CA ASP A 22 1.72 5.29 -12.64
C ASP A 22 0.90 6.53 -13.04
N ALA A 23 1.25 7.68 -12.47
CA ALA A 23 0.51 8.93 -12.70
C ALA A 23 0.62 9.44 -14.14
N ASN A 24 1.68 9.06 -14.87
CA ASN A 24 1.94 9.48 -16.25
C ASN A 24 1.60 8.37 -17.28
N GLY A 25 0.88 7.32 -16.87
CA GLY A 25 0.57 6.18 -17.75
C GLY A 25 1.77 5.28 -18.01
N GLY A 26 2.81 5.36 -17.17
CA GLY A 26 3.95 4.44 -17.16
C GLY A 26 3.59 3.03 -16.66
N PRO A 27 4.60 2.13 -16.56
CA PRO A 27 4.40 0.79 -16.05
C PRO A 27 3.83 0.82 -14.64
N LYS A 28 2.93 -0.12 -14.33
CA LYS A 28 2.36 -0.24 -12.98
C LYS A 28 3.46 -0.62 -11.98
N THR A 29 3.34 -0.09 -10.77
CA THR A 29 4.25 -0.43 -9.67
C THR A 29 3.61 -1.51 -8.80
N PRO A 30 4.24 -2.67 -8.65
CA PRO A 30 3.75 -3.72 -7.75
C PRO A 30 3.95 -3.31 -6.29
N GLY A 31 3.15 -3.90 -5.41
CA GLY A 31 3.19 -3.67 -3.98
C GLY A 31 2.05 -4.37 -3.27
N ASP A 32 1.81 -3.98 -2.03
CA ASP A 32 0.82 -4.59 -1.15
C ASP A 32 -0.07 -3.54 -0.52
N ILE A 33 -1.29 -3.93 -0.17
CA ILE A 33 -2.21 -3.12 0.65
C ILE A 33 -2.22 -3.66 2.06
N TYR A 34 -2.00 -2.77 3.01
CA TYR A 34 -2.14 -3.01 4.43
C TYR A 34 -3.35 -2.25 4.97
N ALA A 35 -4.17 -2.86 5.82
CA ALA A 35 -5.10 -2.14 6.68
C ALA A 35 -4.33 -1.67 7.92
N LEU A 36 -4.38 -0.36 8.21
CA LEU A 36 -3.78 0.23 9.40
C LEU A 36 -4.77 1.23 9.99
N ALA A 37 -5.37 0.86 11.13
CA ALA A 37 -6.47 1.61 11.74
C ALA A 37 -7.58 1.93 10.71
N ASP A 38 -7.91 3.20 10.50
CA ASP A 38 -8.97 3.64 9.57
C ASP A 38 -8.47 3.83 8.12
N PHE A 39 -7.27 3.34 7.79
CA PHE A 39 -6.64 3.55 6.48
C PHE A 39 -6.27 2.24 5.79
N PHE A 40 -6.23 2.32 4.46
CA PHE A 40 -5.62 1.34 3.57
C PHE A 40 -4.33 1.96 3.04
N VAL A 41 -3.20 1.31 3.28
CA VAL A 41 -1.89 1.81 2.93
C VAL A 41 -1.31 0.93 1.84
N TYR A 42 -1.09 1.51 0.66
CA TYR A 42 -0.26 0.90 -0.36
C TYR A 42 1.22 1.07 -0.01
N LEU A 43 1.98 0.00 -0.10
CA LEU A 43 3.43 -0.02 0.01
C LEU A 43 4.00 -0.73 -1.23
N SER A 44 4.89 -0.07 -1.98
CA SER A 44 5.59 -0.71 -3.11
C SER A 44 6.53 -1.81 -2.66
N GLU A 45 6.81 -2.80 -3.52
CA GLU A 45 7.75 -3.90 -3.21
C GLU A 45 9.16 -3.41 -2.88
N ASP A 46 9.60 -2.32 -3.50
CA ASP A 46 10.91 -1.69 -3.24
C ASP A 46 10.90 -0.79 -1.99
N GLU A 47 9.76 -0.69 -1.30
CA GLU A 47 9.53 0.08 -0.08
C GLU A 47 9.80 1.60 -0.22
N THR A 48 9.85 2.11 -1.46
CA THR A 48 10.11 3.52 -1.73
C THR A 48 8.83 4.37 -1.79
N ILE A 49 7.68 3.75 -2.05
CA ILE A 49 6.39 4.41 -2.23
C ILE A 49 5.42 3.97 -1.15
N VAL A 50 4.89 4.94 -0.40
CA VAL A 50 3.85 4.72 0.61
C VAL A 50 2.68 5.65 0.33
N VAL A 51 1.49 5.09 0.08
CA VAL A 51 0.29 5.86 -0.23
C VAL A 51 -0.87 5.44 0.69
N PRO A 52 -1.27 6.29 1.65
CA PRO A 52 -2.46 6.05 2.45
C PRO A 52 -3.73 6.45 1.68
N SER A 53 -4.80 5.68 1.89
CA SER A 53 -6.13 5.92 1.35
C SER A 53 -7.19 5.63 2.41
N ARG A 54 -8.28 6.40 2.41
CA ARG A 54 -9.47 6.08 3.23
C ARG A 54 -10.44 5.13 2.54
N ARG A 55 -10.25 4.89 1.25
CA ARG A 55 -11.05 3.94 0.45
C ARG A 55 -10.21 2.70 0.19
N ASN A 56 -10.80 1.52 0.44
CA ASN A 56 -10.17 0.25 0.08
C ASN A 56 -9.91 0.22 -1.43
N PRO A 57 -8.64 0.15 -1.89
CA PRO A 57 -8.32 0.09 -3.30
C PRO A 57 -8.48 -1.31 -3.89
N LEU A 58 -8.64 -2.35 -3.06
CA LEU A 58 -8.92 -3.70 -3.52
C LEU A 58 -10.36 -3.80 -4.05
N PRO A 59 -10.59 -4.57 -5.13
CA PRO A 59 -11.94 -4.83 -5.60
C PRO A 59 -12.74 -5.51 -4.48
N ALA A 60 -14.02 -5.13 -4.32
CA ALA A 60 -14.94 -5.89 -3.49
C ALA A 60 -15.03 -7.31 -4.09
N LEU A 61 -14.80 -8.32 -3.25
CA LEU A 61 -14.99 -9.73 -3.60
C LEU A 61 -16.43 -9.99 -4.08
#